data_AF-X1NZ70-F1
#
_entry.id   AF-X1NZ70-F1
#
_cell.length_a   1.000
_cell.length_b   1.000
_cell.length_c   1.000
_cell.angle_alpha   90.00
_cell.angle_beta   90.00
_cell.angle_gamma   90.00
#
_symmetry.space_group_name_H-M   'P 1'
#
loop_
_entity.id
_entity.type
_entity.pdbx_description
1 polymer ?
#
loop_
_entity_poly.entity_id
_entity_poly.type
_entity_poly.pdbx_seq_one_letter_code
_entity_poly.pdbx_strand_id
1 'polypeptide(L)'
;VVVTYLVVLTFVAVRARAAREFAEFSLAKRALPLALVFGSLAATYVGPVFSIGFVGRGFKSGLLFLGVGLAYAVQNILVGLFVAPRLRRLKGCHTLGDAIGQKYDPKCQVLAGIISVGLCAGFAAVMAKAGGDVLGSIFGLPHWSSVIIVVGITALYTTFGGLRASVITDAFQFSAFAILLPLMLLLVLMFHLNGSAATFVKEASAATTAGFDSTSTIKILGLVAAFLLGETLIPPYANRA
;
A
#
# COMPACT_ATOMS: atom_id res chain seq x y z
N VAL A 1 -15.82 9.37 15.52
CA VAL A 1 -14.88 9.50 14.38
C VAL A 1 -14.64 8.16 13.68
N VAL A 2 -14.08 7.14 14.34
CA VAL A 2 -13.79 5.82 13.71
C VAL A 2 -15.06 5.13 13.19
N VAL A 3 -16.11 5.05 14.00
CA VAL A 3 -17.41 4.46 13.58
C VAL A 3 -18.02 5.26 12.42
N THR A 4 -17.96 6.58 12.47
CA THR A 4 -18.42 7.47 11.39
C THR A 4 -17.64 7.24 10.09
N TYR A 5 -16.33 7.08 10.18
CA TYR A 5 -15.46 6.80 9.03
C TYR A 5 -15.77 5.43 8.41
N LEU A 6 -15.95 4.40 9.25
CA LEU A 6 -16.36 3.07 8.81
C LEU A 6 -17.73 3.11 8.13
N VAL A 7 -18.72 3.79 8.71
CA VAL A 7 -20.06 3.92 8.12
C VAL A 7 -20.02 4.66 6.78
N VAL A 8 -19.24 5.73 6.67
CA VAL A 8 -19.07 6.46 5.41
C VAL A 8 -18.37 5.61 4.35
N LEU A 9 -17.31 4.87 4.71
CA LEU A 9 -16.62 3.95 3.80
C LEU A 9 -17.55 2.84 3.31
N THR A 10 -18.28 2.20 4.22
CA THR A 10 -19.25 1.15 3.87
C THR A 10 -20.38 1.73 3.01
N PHE A 11 -20.87 2.92 3.32
CA PHE A 11 -21.89 3.59 2.51
C PHE A 11 -21.40 3.91 1.10
N VAL A 12 -20.18 4.46 0.96
CA VAL A 12 -19.55 4.75 -0.34
C VAL A 12 -19.30 3.46 -1.12
N ALA A 13 -18.83 2.40 -0.45
CA ALA A 13 -18.59 1.09 -1.06
C ALA A 13 -19.90 0.43 -1.54
N VAL A 14 -20.98 0.51 -0.75
CA VAL A 14 -22.30 -0.03 -1.12
C VAL A 14 -22.95 0.80 -2.23
N ARG A 15 -22.73 2.12 -2.27
CA ARG A 15 -23.20 2.99 -3.35
C ARG A 15 -22.39 2.83 -4.64
N ALA A 16 -21.14 2.40 -4.55
CA ALA A 16 -20.34 1.96 -5.68
C ALA A 16 -20.89 0.62 -6.18
N ARG A 17 -21.98 0.71 -6.95
CA ARG A 17 -22.80 -0.36 -7.55
C ARG A 17 -22.08 -1.71 -7.71
N ALA A 18 -22.73 -2.78 -7.22
CA ALA A 18 -22.34 -4.17 -7.43
C ALA A 18 -22.08 -4.47 -8.91
N ALA A 19 -20.84 -4.85 -9.23
CA ALA A 19 -20.46 -5.33 -10.55
C ALA A 19 -21.13 -6.69 -10.81
N ARG A 20 -21.86 -6.83 -11.92
CA ARG A 20 -22.61 -8.06 -12.23
C ARG A 20 -21.86 -9.04 -13.12
N GLU A 21 -20.74 -8.62 -13.72
CA GLU A 21 -19.90 -9.43 -14.60
C GLU A 21 -18.44 -9.51 -14.13
N PHE A 22 -17.77 -10.63 -14.40
CA PHE A 22 -16.35 -10.85 -14.07
C PHE A 22 -15.42 -9.79 -14.69
N ALA A 23 -15.75 -9.30 -15.90
CA ALA A 23 -15.04 -8.21 -16.56
C ALA A 23 -15.29 -6.85 -15.89
N GLU A 24 -16.48 -6.60 -15.34
CA GLU A 24 -16.75 -5.42 -14.53
C GLU A 24 -16.06 -5.50 -13.16
N PHE A 25 -16.01 -6.71 -12.59
CA PHE A 25 -15.35 -7.01 -11.32
C PHE A 25 -13.82 -6.91 -11.41
N SER A 26 -13.22 -7.35 -12.52
CA SER A 26 -11.75 -7.44 -12.69
C SER A 26 -11.13 -6.27 -13.48
N LEU A 27 -11.88 -5.55 -14.31
CA LEU A 27 -11.33 -4.46 -15.13
C LEU A 27 -12.00 -3.09 -14.93
N ALA A 28 -13.10 -3.02 -14.17
CA ALA A 28 -13.89 -1.79 -14.00
C ALA A 28 -14.14 -1.05 -15.35
N LYS A 29 -14.35 -1.81 -16.42
CA LYS A 29 -14.58 -1.34 -17.80
C LYS A 29 -13.50 -0.42 -18.41
N ARG A 30 -12.29 -0.33 -17.84
CA ARG A 30 -11.22 0.60 -18.29
C ARG A 30 -11.66 2.09 -18.39
N ALA A 31 -12.81 2.45 -17.81
CA ALA A 31 -13.43 3.77 -17.93
C ALA A 31 -13.18 4.65 -16.69
N LEU A 32 -12.19 4.28 -15.87
CA LEU A 32 -11.85 5.04 -14.69
C LEU A 32 -11.01 6.26 -15.08
N PRO A 33 -11.39 7.48 -14.65
CA PRO A 33 -10.58 8.67 -14.90
C PRO A 33 -9.19 8.50 -14.29
N LEU A 34 -8.18 8.98 -15.01
CA LEU A 34 -6.76 8.78 -14.68
C LEU A 34 -6.41 9.26 -13.26
N ALA A 35 -7.09 10.29 -12.78
CA ALA A 35 -6.96 10.80 -11.41
C ALA A 35 -7.40 9.78 -10.33
N LEU A 36 -8.46 9.00 -10.57
CA LEU A 36 -8.91 7.95 -9.64
C LEU A 36 -7.95 6.75 -9.63
N VAL A 37 -7.41 6.40 -10.80
CA VAL A 37 -6.40 5.33 -10.90
C VAL A 37 -5.12 5.74 -10.17
N PHE A 38 -4.65 6.98 -10.40
CA PHE A 38 -3.50 7.53 -9.69
C PHE A 38 -3.74 7.59 -8.18
N GLY A 39 -4.89 8.12 -7.75
CA GLY A 39 -5.28 8.19 -6.35
C GLY A 39 -5.34 6.81 -5.69
N SER A 40 -5.87 5.79 -6.37
CA SER A 40 -5.92 4.43 -5.83
C SER A 40 -4.56 3.75 -5.77
N LEU A 41 -3.71 3.93 -6.79
CA LEU A 41 -2.32 3.48 -6.73
C LEU A 41 -1.59 4.15 -5.56
N ALA A 42 -1.70 5.47 -5.44
CA ALA A 42 -1.09 6.22 -4.35
C ALA A 42 -1.62 5.81 -2.97
N ALA A 43 -2.92 5.55 -2.82
CA ALA A 43 -3.51 5.01 -1.59
C ALA A 43 -2.92 3.65 -1.22
N THR A 44 -2.71 2.79 -2.22
CA THR A 44 -2.14 1.46 -2.03
C THR A 44 -0.71 1.57 -1.49
N TYR A 45 0.06 2.54 -1.99
CA TYR A 45 1.39 2.86 -1.43
C TYR A 45 1.34 3.42 -0.02
N VAL A 46 0.33 4.23 0.33
CA VAL A 46 0.14 4.76 1.70
C VAL A 46 -0.50 3.72 2.64
N GLY A 47 -0.46 2.44 2.28
CA GLY A 47 -1.04 1.36 3.06
C GLY A 47 -0.38 1.13 4.44
N PRO A 48 -0.89 0.15 5.22
CA PRO A 48 -0.45 -0.12 6.60
C PRO A 48 1.04 -0.42 6.72
N VAL A 49 1.64 -1.05 5.70
CA VAL A 49 3.06 -1.41 5.67
C VAL A 49 3.96 -0.16 5.71
N PHE A 50 3.60 0.88 4.97
CA PHE A 50 4.33 2.15 4.99
C PHE A 50 3.95 2.96 6.23
N SER A 51 2.65 3.09 6.52
CA SER A 51 2.19 3.93 7.63
C SER A 51 2.59 3.43 9.02
N ILE A 52 2.64 2.12 9.26
CA ILE A 52 3.03 1.54 10.56
C ILE A 52 4.49 1.06 10.52
N GLY A 53 4.87 0.37 9.44
CA GLY A 53 6.21 -0.23 9.31
C GLY A 53 7.32 0.80 9.05
N PHE A 54 7.16 1.65 8.03
CA PHE A 54 8.17 2.68 7.72
C PHE A 54 8.23 3.75 8.80
N VAL A 55 7.09 4.19 9.35
CA VAL A 55 7.07 5.16 10.45
C VAL A 55 7.73 4.59 11.70
N GLY A 56 7.42 3.34 12.08
CA GLY A 56 8.05 2.69 13.24
C GLY A 56 9.56 2.51 13.09
N ARG A 57 10.04 2.24 11.87
CA ARG A 57 11.48 2.21 11.56
C ARG A 57 12.07 3.62 11.60
N GLY A 58 11.40 4.61 10.99
CA GLY A 58 11.82 6.01 10.96
C GLY A 58 11.97 6.64 12.35
N PHE A 59 11.11 6.26 13.31
CA PHE A 59 11.28 6.68 14.71
C PHE A 59 12.58 6.15 15.35
N LYS A 60 13.08 4.98 14.92
CA LYS A 60 14.29 4.37 15.47
C LYS A 60 15.57 4.76 14.73
N SER A 61 15.50 4.98 13.41
CA SER A 61 16.67 5.22 12.55
C SER A 61 16.66 6.57 11.82
N GLY A 62 15.74 7.46 12.15
CA GLY A 62 15.67 8.82 11.62
C GLY A 62 15.51 8.87 10.10
N LEU A 63 16.20 9.81 9.45
CA LEU A 63 16.16 10.06 8.01
C LEU A 63 16.89 9.00 7.18
N LEU A 64 17.62 8.07 7.81
CA LEU A 64 18.28 6.97 7.09
C LEU A 64 17.23 6.13 6.34
N PHE A 65 16.10 5.85 7.02
CA PHE A 65 15.00 5.09 6.42
C PHE A 65 14.25 5.88 5.34
N LEU A 66 14.33 7.21 5.35
CA LEU A 66 13.84 8.07 4.27
C LEU A 66 14.62 7.83 2.98
N GLY A 67 15.95 7.67 3.07
CA GLY A 67 16.80 7.34 1.92
C GLY A 67 16.44 5.99 1.28
N VAL A 68 16.07 4.99 2.09
CA VAL A 68 15.58 3.69 1.61
C VAL A 68 14.22 3.85 0.93
N GLY A 69 13.34 4.70 1.47
CA GLY A 69 12.07 5.05 0.84
C GLY A 69 12.25 5.75 -0.51
N LEU A 70 13.28 6.59 -0.68
CA LEU A 70 13.60 7.20 -1.97
C LEU A 70 14.07 6.16 -2.99
N ALA A 71 14.87 5.17 -2.60
CA ALA A 71 15.26 4.07 -3.48
C ALA A 71 14.03 3.30 -3.99
N TYR A 72 13.04 3.07 -3.12
CA TYR A 72 11.77 2.47 -3.50
C TYR A 72 10.97 3.36 -4.47
N ALA A 73 10.92 4.67 -4.26
CA ALA A 73 10.26 5.59 -5.19
C ALA A 73 10.94 5.56 -6.59
N VAL A 74 12.27 5.54 -6.63
CA VAL A 74 13.05 5.43 -7.88
C VAL A 74 12.76 4.11 -8.61
N GLN A 75 12.71 2.99 -7.89
CA GLN A 75 12.33 1.70 -8.46
C GLN A 75 10.95 1.78 -9.14
N ASN A 76 9.95 2.36 -8.49
CA ASN A 76 8.60 2.44 -9.05
C ASN A 76 8.57 3.25 -10.35
N ILE A 77 9.35 4.32 -10.43
CA ILE A 77 9.53 5.10 -11.68
C ILE A 77 10.18 4.23 -12.76
N LEU A 78 11.23 3.48 -12.43
CA LEU A 78 11.89 2.57 -13.38
C LEU A 78 10.97 1.46 -13.88
N VAL A 79 10.15 0.86 -13.00
CA VAL A 79 9.15 -0.14 -13.37
C VAL A 79 8.10 0.47 -14.29
N GLY A 80 7.60 1.67 -13.97
CA GLY A 80 6.66 2.40 -14.82
C GLY A 80 7.24 2.74 -16.20
N LEU A 81 8.52 3.06 -16.29
CA LEU A 81 9.16 3.43 -17.56
C LEU A 81 9.56 2.23 -18.42
N PHE A 82 10.04 1.14 -17.82
CA PHE A 82 10.61 0.01 -18.54
C PHE A 82 9.71 -1.23 -18.60
N VAL A 83 8.94 -1.50 -17.54
CA VAL A 83 8.13 -2.71 -17.42
C VAL A 83 6.70 -2.46 -17.91
N ALA A 84 6.06 -1.37 -17.47
CA ALA A 84 4.69 -1.04 -17.85
C ALA A 84 4.45 -0.95 -19.39
N PRO A 85 5.29 -0.26 -20.20
CA PRO A 85 5.08 -0.23 -21.64
C PRO A 85 5.32 -1.57 -22.32
N ARG A 86 6.16 -2.44 -21.75
CA ARG A 86 6.33 -3.82 -22.25
C ARG A 86 5.10 -4.66 -21.93
N LEU A 87 4.52 -4.50 -20.75
CA LEU A 87 3.31 -5.21 -20.32
C LEU A 87 2.08 -4.78 -21.16
N ARG A 88 1.92 -3.48 -21.41
CA ARG A 88 0.85 -2.94 -22.28
C ARG A 88 0.91 -3.42 -23.73
N ARG A 89 2.08 -3.85 -24.23
CA ARG A 89 2.20 -4.41 -25.58
C ARG A 89 1.64 -5.82 -25.70
N LEU A 90 1.51 -6.57 -24.59
CA LEU A 90 0.86 -7.89 -24.58
C LEU A 90 -0.66 -7.69 -24.58
N LYS A 91 -1.32 -8.05 -25.68
CA LYS A 91 -2.79 -7.96 -25.80
C LYS A 91 -3.43 -9.22 -25.22
N GLY A 92 -4.53 -9.04 -24.47
CA GLY A 92 -5.34 -10.15 -23.93
C GLY A 92 -4.88 -10.74 -22.60
N CYS A 93 -3.88 -10.13 -21.93
CA CYS A 93 -3.44 -10.55 -20.60
C CYS A 93 -4.30 -9.85 -19.53
N HIS A 94 -4.92 -10.62 -18.64
CA HIS A 94 -5.69 -10.11 -17.50
C HIS A 94 -4.95 -10.26 -16.17
N THR A 95 -3.97 -11.16 -16.14
CA THR A 95 -3.12 -11.41 -14.97
C THR A 95 -1.64 -11.38 -15.33
N LEU A 96 -0.79 -11.17 -14.33
CA LEU A 96 0.66 -11.34 -14.47
C LEU A 96 1.03 -12.76 -14.96
N GLY A 97 0.24 -13.77 -14.55
CA GLY A 97 0.39 -15.15 -15.02
C GLY A 97 0.21 -15.26 -16.54
N ASP A 98 -0.80 -14.59 -17.11
CA ASP A 98 -1.04 -14.60 -18.57
C ASP A 98 0.11 -13.96 -19.35
N ALA A 99 0.69 -12.88 -18.82
CA ALA A 99 1.84 -12.21 -19.44
C ALA A 99 3.08 -13.12 -19.48
N ILE A 100 3.27 -13.96 -18.45
CA ILE A 100 4.34 -14.97 -18.40
C ILE A 100 4.00 -16.16 -19.30
N GLY A 101 2.74 -16.61 -19.30
CA GLY A 101 2.26 -17.70 -20.16
C GLY A 101 2.41 -17.40 -21.65
N GLN A 102 2.13 -16.17 -22.07
CA GLN A 102 2.25 -15.74 -23.47
C GLN A 102 3.71 -15.68 -23.96
N LYS A 103 4.68 -15.55 -23.04
CA LYS A 103 6.11 -15.43 -23.38
C LYS A 103 6.91 -16.71 -23.22
N TYR A 104 6.53 -17.57 -22.28
CA TYR A 104 7.28 -18.77 -21.93
C TYR A 104 6.48 -20.03 -22.27
N ASP A 105 5.60 -20.46 -21.37
CA ASP A 105 4.82 -21.70 -21.52
C ASP A 105 3.61 -21.73 -20.56
N PRO A 106 2.58 -22.56 -20.83
CA PRO A 106 1.43 -22.75 -19.95
C PRO A 106 1.80 -23.25 -18.54
N LYS A 107 2.89 -24.02 -18.41
CA LYS A 107 3.40 -24.46 -17.10
C LYS A 107 3.91 -23.28 -16.27
N CYS A 108 4.58 -22.33 -16.91
CA CYS A 108 5.06 -21.10 -16.26
C CYS A 108 3.89 -20.17 -15.88
N GLN A 109 2.80 -20.15 -16.66
CA GLN A 109 1.57 -19.42 -16.31
C GLN A 109 0.97 -19.91 -15.00
N VAL A 110 0.81 -21.22 -14.84
CA VAL A 110 0.24 -21.82 -13.62
C VAL A 110 1.14 -21.56 -12.42
N LEU A 111 2.45 -21.76 -12.57
CA LEU A 111 3.40 -21.50 -11.49
C LEU A 111 3.39 -20.02 -11.07
N ALA A 112 3.41 -19.09 -12.02
CA ALA A 112 3.32 -17.66 -11.74
C ALA A 112 2.00 -17.28 -11.08
N GLY A 113 0.89 -17.91 -11.48
CA GLY A 113 -0.42 -17.75 -10.85
C GLY A 113 -0.42 -18.19 -9.39
N ILE A 114 0.10 -19.38 -9.08
CA ILE A 114 0.18 -19.91 -7.72
C ILE A 114 1.04 -19.00 -6.83
N ILE A 115 2.22 -18.59 -7.31
CA ILE A 115 3.10 -17.67 -6.58
C ILE A 115 2.41 -16.34 -6.32
N SER A 116 1.70 -15.80 -7.32
CA SER A 116 0.96 -14.54 -7.20
C SER A 116 -0.14 -14.63 -6.14
N VAL A 117 -0.91 -15.71 -6.13
CA VAL A 117 -1.96 -15.94 -5.14
C VAL A 117 -1.37 -16.06 -3.74
N GLY A 118 -0.31 -16.85 -3.58
CA GLY A 118 0.37 -17.00 -2.29
C GLY A 118 0.91 -15.68 -1.75
N LEU A 119 1.51 -14.86 -2.61
CA LEU A 119 2.02 -13.54 -2.26
C LEU A 119 0.89 -12.57 -1.87
N CYS A 120 -0.19 -12.52 -2.66
CA CYS A 120 -1.37 -11.72 -2.33
C CYS A 120 -2.03 -12.16 -1.00
N ALA A 121 -2.12 -13.46 -0.75
CA ALA A 121 -2.64 -13.99 0.51
C ALA A 121 -1.75 -13.61 1.70
N GLY A 122 -0.42 -13.67 1.54
CA GLY A 122 0.53 -13.21 2.55
C GLY A 122 0.38 -11.72 2.86
N PHE A 123 0.29 -10.87 1.84
CA PHE A 123 0.04 -9.45 2.02
C PHE A 123 -1.30 -9.18 2.72
N ALA A 124 -2.37 -9.88 2.32
CA ALA A 124 -3.68 -9.75 2.96
C ALA A 124 -3.62 -10.14 4.45
N ALA A 125 -2.90 -11.22 4.80
CA ALA A 125 -2.71 -11.64 6.19
C ALA A 125 -1.94 -10.59 7.02
N VAL A 126 -0.87 -10.00 6.46
CA VAL A 126 -0.10 -8.94 7.12
C VAL A 126 -0.97 -7.69 7.33
N MET A 127 -1.74 -7.29 6.33
CA MET A 127 -2.66 -6.15 6.42
C MET A 127 -3.77 -6.39 7.45
N ALA A 128 -4.34 -7.61 7.47
CA ALA A 128 -5.35 -8.00 8.45
C ALA A 128 -4.80 -7.94 9.88
N LYS A 129 -3.59 -8.47 10.10
CA LYS A 129 -2.91 -8.38 11.40
C LYS A 129 -2.67 -6.93 11.82
N ALA A 130 -2.12 -6.11 10.92
CA ALA A 130 -1.84 -4.71 11.21
C ALA A 130 -3.12 -3.92 11.55
N GLY A 131 -4.21 -4.15 10.80
CA GLY A 131 -5.51 -3.55 11.10
C GLY A 131 -6.07 -4.03 12.44
N GLY A 132 -5.93 -5.32 12.76
CA GLY A 132 -6.32 -5.88 14.06
C GLY A 132 -5.52 -5.32 15.23
N ASP A 133 -4.22 -5.11 15.08
CA ASP A 133 -3.36 -4.48 16.09
C ASP A 133 -3.79 -3.03 16.39
N VAL A 134 -4.13 -2.26 15.35
CA VAL A 134 -4.67 -0.90 15.51
C VAL A 134 -6.03 -0.90 16.21
N LEU A 135 -6.95 -1.77 15.77
CA LEU A 135 -8.29 -1.84 16.36
C LEU A 135 -8.24 -2.31 17.82
N GLY A 136 -7.40 -3.30 18.13
CA GLY A 136 -7.16 -3.77 19.50
C GLY A 136 -6.58 -2.67 20.39
N SER A 137 -5.64 -1.86 19.87
CA SER A 137 -5.05 -0.76 20.63
C SER A 137 -6.04 0.37 20.95
N ILE A 138 -7.02 0.61 20.07
CA ILE A 138 -8.02 1.68 20.25
C ILE A 138 -9.15 1.24 21.19
N PHE A 139 -9.66 0.02 21.00
CA PHE A 139 -10.86 -0.47 21.69
C PHE A 139 -10.56 -1.40 22.88
N GLY A 140 -9.29 -1.76 23.12
CA GLY A 140 -8.89 -2.67 24.20
C GLY A 140 -9.36 -4.12 23.98
N LEU A 141 -9.73 -4.48 22.75
CA LEU A 141 -10.25 -5.80 22.39
C LEU A 141 -9.12 -6.83 22.25
N PRO A 142 -9.37 -8.12 22.56
CA PRO A 142 -8.40 -9.17 22.34
C PRO A 142 -8.07 -9.30 20.85
N HIS A 143 -6.78 -9.45 20.53
CA HIS A 143 -6.24 -9.40 19.15
C HIS A 143 -7.02 -10.28 18.16
N TRP A 144 -7.39 -11.50 18.57
CA TRP A 144 -8.15 -12.43 17.75
C TRP A 144 -9.50 -11.86 17.29
N SER A 145 -10.24 -11.21 18.20
CA SER A 145 -11.53 -10.60 17.88
C SER A 145 -11.39 -9.40 16.94
N SER A 146 -10.36 -8.58 17.17
CA SER A 146 -10.07 -7.41 16.33
C SER A 146 -9.73 -7.80 14.90
N VAL A 147 -8.89 -8.83 14.71
CA VAL A 147 -8.54 -9.34 13.39
C VAL A 147 -9.77 -9.88 12.67
N ILE A 148 -10.61 -10.67 13.35
CA ILE A 148 -11.84 -11.22 12.74
C ILE A 148 -12.78 -10.10 12.29
N ILE A 149 -12.96 -9.05 13.09
CA ILE A 149 -13.82 -7.92 12.72
C ILE A 149 -13.28 -7.20 11.49
N VAL A 150 -11.96 -6.91 11.46
CA VAL A 150 -11.32 -6.23 10.33
C VAL A 150 -11.43 -7.08 9.05
N VAL A 151 -11.10 -8.36 9.14
CA VAL A 151 -11.20 -9.30 8.00
C VAL A 151 -12.64 -9.45 7.55
N GLY A 152 -13.59 -9.59 8.46
CA GLY A 152 -15.01 -9.75 8.14
C GLY A 152 -15.58 -8.53 7.42
N ILE A 153 -15.34 -7.32 7.93
CA ILE A 153 -15.76 -6.08 7.27
C ILE A 153 -15.10 -5.95 5.90
N THR A 154 -13.79 -6.25 5.82
CA THR A 154 -13.02 -6.17 4.57
C THR A 154 -13.51 -7.14 3.51
N ALA A 155 -13.76 -8.39 3.90
CA ALA A 155 -14.31 -9.40 3.02
C ALA A 155 -15.70 -8.99 2.53
N LEU A 156 -16.59 -8.55 3.42
CA LEU A 156 -17.94 -8.13 3.05
C LEU A 156 -17.92 -7.03 1.99
N TYR A 157 -17.25 -5.90 2.24
CA TYR A 157 -17.28 -4.80 1.26
C TYR A 157 -16.55 -5.15 -0.04
N THR A 158 -15.52 -6.00 0.01
CA THR A 158 -14.78 -6.43 -1.19
C THR A 158 -15.62 -7.38 -2.04
N THR A 159 -16.32 -8.32 -1.43
CA THR A 159 -17.21 -9.27 -2.13
C THR A 159 -18.39 -8.56 -2.78
N PHE A 160 -18.99 -7.55 -2.12
CA PHE A 160 -20.14 -6.82 -2.68
C PHE A 160 -19.76 -5.74 -3.71
N GLY A 161 -18.57 -5.13 -3.59
CA GLY A 161 -18.21 -3.95 -4.37
C GLY A 161 -17.27 -4.18 -5.58
N GLY A 162 -16.48 -5.25 -5.58
CA GLY A 162 -15.48 -5.53 -6.63
C GLY A 162 -14.39 -4.45 -6.80
N LEU A 163 -13.62 -4.53 -7.90
CA LEU A 163 -12.48 -3.62 -8.14
C LEU A 163 -12.90 -2.15 -8.21
N ARG A 164 -14.10 -1.86 -8.73
CA ARG A 164 -14.60 -0.48 -8.85
C ARG A 164 -14.86 0.16 -7.48
N ALA A 165 -15.47 -0.56 -6.55
CA ALA A 165 -15.66 -0.06 -5.19
C ALA A 165 -14.31 0.14 -4.50
N SER A 166 -13.40 -0.83 -4.62
CA SER A 166 -12.05 -0.73 -4.05
C SER A 166 -11.30 0.51 -4.57
N VAL A 167 -11.30 0.78 -5.88
CA VAL A 167 -10.63 1.97 -6.44
C VAL A 167 -11.24 3.27 -5.91
N ILE A 168 -12.58 3.33 -5.78
CA ILE A 168 -13.26 4.53 -5.25
C ILE A 168 -12.93 4.74 -3.77
N THR A 169 -12.97 3.67 -2.97
CA THR A 169 -12.61 3.75 -1.55
C THR A 169 -11.15 4.11 -1.36
N ASP A 170 -10.25 3.59 -2.20
CA ASP A 170 -8.82 3.90 -2.18
C ASP A 170 -8.60 5.38 -2.52
N ALA A 171 -9.26 5.91 -3.57
CA ALA A 171 -9.13 7.32 -3.93
C ALA A 171 -9.63 8.26 -2.82
N PHE A 172 -10.71 7.89 -2.14
CA PHE A 172 -11.19 8.64 -0.97
C PHE A 172 -10.16 8.58 0.19
N GLN A 173 -9.62 7.40 0.50
CA GLN A 173 -8.56 7.22 1.49
C GLN A 173 -7.34 8.08 1.17
N PHE A 174 -6.89 8.11 -0.09
CA PHE A 174 -5.79 8.96 -0.51
C PHE A 174 -6.09 10.44 -0.28
N SER A 175 -7.29 10.92 -0.65
CA SER A 175 -7.68 12.31 -0.41
C SER A 175 -7.70 12.67 1.08
N ALA A 176 -8.16 11.75 1.93
CA ALA A 176 -8.14 11.92 3.38
C ALA A 176 -6.71 11.96 3.90
N PHE A 177 -5.85 11.03 3.51
CA PHE A 177 -4.44 11.00 3.93
C PHE A 177 -3.65 12.22 3.46
N ALA A 178 -3.91 12.70 2.24
CA ALA A 178 -3.25 13.89 1.68
C ALA A 178 -3.52 15.15 2.52
N ILE A 179 -4.66 15.23 3.20
CA ILE A 179 -5.01 16.36 4.09
C ILE A 179 -4.58 16.07 5.53
N LEU A 180 -4.85 14.85 6.04
CA LEU A 180 -4.69 14.52 7.45
C LEU A 180 -3.21 14.42 7.87
N LEU A 181 -2.34 13.85 7.02
CA LEU A 181 -0.90 13.74 7.31
C LEU A 181 -0.21 15.10 7.51
N PRO A 182 -0.29 16.06 6.57
CA PRO A 182 0.33 17.37 6.76
C PRO A 182 -0.32 18.17 7.89
N LEU A 183 -1.63 18.04 8.09
CA LEU A 183 -2.32 18.69 9.21
C LEU A 183 -1.84 18.16 10.57
N MET A 184 -1.69 16.84 10.70
CA MET A 184 -1.14 16.21 11.91
C MET A 184 0.30 16.63 12.17
N LEU A 185 1.14 16.69 11.13
CA LEU A 185 2.50 17.19 11.25
C LEU A 185 2.53 18.64 11.76
N LEU A 186 1.65 19.49 11.23
CA LEU A 186 1.55 20.91 11.62
C LEU A 186 1.06 21.04 13.07
N LEU A 187 0.06 20.26 13.47
CA LEU A 187 -0.43 20.22 14.86
C LEU A 187 0.66 19.76 15.84
N VAL A 188 1.41 18.71 15.51
CA VAL A 188 2.52 18.25 16.36
C VAL A 188 3.62 19.32 16.47
N LEU A 189 3.94 19.99 15.36
CA LEU A 189 4.92 21.07 15.34
C LEU A 189 4.48 22.30 16.16
N MET A 190 3.18 22.57 16.25
CA MET A 190 2.63 23.68 17.04
C MET A 190 2.43 23.35 18.52
N PHE A 191 2.01 22.12 18.86
CA PHE A 191 1.59 21.78 20.21
C PHE A 191 2.61 20.96 21.02
N HIS A 192 3.51 20.21 20.38
CA HIS A 192 4.46 19.32 21.08
C HIS A 192 5.93 19.74 20.94
N LEU A 193 6.29 20.39 19.83
CA LEU A 193 7.58 21.04 19.69
C LEU A 193 7.35 22.52 19.99
N ASN A 194 8.15 23.13 20.88
CA ASN A 194 8.10 24.57 21.16
C ASN A 194 8.54 25.39 19.91
N GLY A 195 7.73 25.38 18.86
CA GLY A 195 7.72 26.32 17.73
C GLY A 195 8.88 26.28 16.74
N SER A 196 9.95 25.48 16.91
CA SER A 196 11.08 25.52 15.97
C SER A 196 11.22 24.27 15.11
N ALA A 197 11.12 24.46 13.79
CA ALA A 197 11.57 23.46 12.82
C ALA A 197 13.04 23.04 13.06
N ALA A 198 13.84 23.90 13.69
CA ALA A 198 15.22 23.64 14.08
C ALA A 198 15.35 22.50 15.12
N THR A 199 14.45 22.40 16.11
CA THR A 199 14.45 21.29 17.08
C THR A 199 14.11 19.95 16.43
N PHE A 200 13.13 19.93 15.52
CA PHE A 200 12.79 18.74 14.74
C PHE A 200 13.97 18.29 13.86
N VAL A 201 14.61 19.22 13.16
CA VAL A 201 15.79 18.91 12.32
C VAL A 201 16.95 18.40 13.17
N LYS A 202 17.15 18.94 14.38
CA LYS A 202 18.21 18.51 15.29
C LYS A 202 17.96 17.11 15.85
N GLU A 203 16.74 16.79 16.28
CA GLU A 203 16.37 15.43 16.72
C GLU A 203 16.39 14.42 15.56
N ALA A 204 15.86 14.80 14.40
CA ALA A 204 15.90 13.95 13.21
C ALA A 204 17.34 13.69 12.76
N SER A 205 18.21 14.70 12.79
CA SER A 205 19.62 14.53 12.46
C SER A 205 20.35 13.66 13.49
N ALA A 206 20.10 13.85 14.79
CA ALA A 206 20.71 13.02 15.83
C ALA A 206 20.27 11.55 15.74
N ALA A 207 18.99 11.29 15.49
CA ALA A 207 18.46 9.95 15.27
C ALA A 207 19.01 9.32 13.97
N THR A 208 19.29 10.13 12.95
CA THR A 208 19.90 9.67 11.70
C THR A 208 21.34 9.22 11.92
N THR A 209 22.13 10.00 12.64
CA THR A 209 23.52 9.65 12.97
C THR A 209 23.57 8.38 13.83
N ALA A 210 22.74 8.30 14.87
CA ALA A 210 22.62 7.09 15.69
C ALA A 210 22.16 5.86 14.89
N GLY A 211 21.27 6.05 13.91
CA GLY A 211 20.82 4.99 13.01
C GLY A 211 21.91 4.49 12.07
N PHE A 212 22.79 5.37 11.59
CA PHE A 212 23.98 5.00 10.80
C PHE A 212 25.02 4.27 11.64
N ASP A 213 25.22 4.68 12.89
CA ASP A 213 26.18 4.04 13.80
C ASP A 213 25.70 2.66 14.29
N SER A 214 24.38 2.46 14.48
CA SER A 214 23.83 1.18 14.92
C SER A 214 23.64 0.17 13.79
N THR A 215 23.60 0.61 12.53
CA THR A 215 23.22 -0.22 11.38
C THR A 215 24.42 -0.44 10.48
N SER A 216 24.95 -1.67 10.47
CA SER A 216 26.04 -2.05 9.57
C SER A 216 25.74 -1.67 8.11
N THR A 217 26.72 -1.09 7.43
CA THR A 217 26.64 -0.63 6.03
C THR A 217 26.14 -1.73 5.09
N ILE A 218 26.47 -2.99 5.37
CA ILE A 218 26.01 -4.16 4.62
C ILE A 218 24.49 -4.35 4.74
N LYS A 219 23.91 -4.11 5.91
CA LYS A 219 22.45 -4.16 6.11
C LYS A 219 21.75 -3.01 5.40
N ILE A 220 22.34 -1.82 5.36
CA ILE A 220 21.79 -0.67 4.64
C ILE A 220 21.79 -0.93 3.13
N LEU A 221 22.92 -1.38 2.58
CA LEU A 221 23.05 -1.76 1.17
C LEU A 221 22.11 -2.91 0.81
N GLY A 222 22.02 -3.93 1.66
CA GLY A 222 21.10 -5.05 1.48
C GLY A 222 19.63 -4.60 1.48
N LEU A 223 19.27 -3.67 2.37
CA LEU A 223 17.91 -3.12 2.43
C LEU A 223 17.60 -2.27 1.18
N VAL A 224 18.53 -1.41 0.76
CA VAL A 224 18.38 -0.61 -0.47
C VAL A 224 18.24 -1.53 -1.68
N ALA A 225 19.08 -2.56 -1.81
CA ALA A 225 19.00 -3.52 -2.92
C ALA A 225 17.68 -4.33 -2.87
N ALA A 226 17.26 -4.77 -1.69
CA ALA A 226 16.01 -5.51 -1.51
C ALA A 226 14.79 -4.65 -1.87
N PHE A 227 14.75 -3.38 -1.46
CA PHE A 227 13.68 -2.47 -1.85
C PHE A 227 13.77 -2.11 -3.33
N LEU A 228 14.96 -1.87 -3.89
CA LEU A 228 15.16 -1.49 -5.29
C LEU A 228 14.83 -2.63 -6.28
N LEU A 229 15.03 -3.89 -5.92
CA LEU A 229 14.83 -5.03 -6.82
C LEU A 229 13.62 -5.92 -6.45
N GLY A 230 13.34 -6.08 -5.16
CA GLY A 230 12.41 -7.11 -4.64
C GLY A 230 10.94 -6.86 -4.92
N GLU A 231 10.52 -5.61 -5.07
CA GLU A 231 9.10 -5.24 -5.26
C GLU A 231 8.71 -4.99 -6.72
N THR A 232 9.64 -5.12 -7.66
CA THR A 232 9.46 -4.73 -9.07
C THR A 232 8.32 -5.44 -9.83
N LEU A 233 7.86 -6.61 -9.35
CA LEU A 233 6.89 -7.47 -10.04
C LEU A 233 5.71 -7.91 -9.16
N ILE A 234 5.42 -7.18 -8.08
CA ILE A 234 4.29 -7.55 -7.22
C ILE A 234 2.97 -7.41 -8.03
N PRO A 235 2.14 -8.47 -8.13
CA PRO A 235 0.97 -8.54 -9.02
C PRO A 235 -0.04 -7.38 -8.97
N PRO A 236 -0.34 -6.77 -7.80
CA PRO A 236 -1.23 -5.60 -7.71
C PRO A 236 -0.77 -4.41 -8.55
N TYR A 237 0.55 -4.22 -8.69
CA TYR A 237 1.12 -3.11 -9.46
C TYR A 237 1.06 -3.40 -10.96
N ALA A 238 1.40 -4.62 -11.34
CA ALA A 238 1.38 -5.05 -12.74
C ALA A 238 -0.05 -5.11 -13.32
N ASN A 239 -1.05 -5.54 -12.53
CA ASN A 239 -2.43 -5.62 -12.98
C ASN A 239 -3.11 -4.23 -13.17
N ARG A 240 -2.53 -3.17 -12.62
CA ARG A 240 -3.05 -1.79 -12.71
C ARG A 240 -2.28 -0.91 -13.71
N ALA A 241 -1.21 -1.43 -14.33
CA ALA A 241 -0.37 -0.74 -15.32
C ALA A 241 -0.97 -0.80 -16.74
#